data_AF-A0A2H4ZUZ0-F1
#
_entry.id   AF-A0A2H4ZUZ0-F1
#
_cell.length_a   1.000
_cell.length_b   1.000
_cell.length_c   1.000
_cell.angle_alpha   90.00
_cell.angle_beta   90.00
_cell.angle_gamma   90.00
#
_symmetry.space_group_name_H-M   'P 1'
#
loop_
_entity.id
_entity.type
_entity.pdbx_description
1 polymer ?
#
loop_
_entity_poly.entity_id
_entity_poly.type
_entity_poly.pdbx_seq_one_letter_code
_entity_poly.pdbx_strand_id
1 'polypeptide(L)'
;MSADSSRSSPVVRAGFFAGILVLSVIVGTVAIGGGAQSAPDVSQVNAPSFNSGESVATPADESGELSMSADASGKVVVIDVAHAGDIDREALTPLVSTLTENGATVRYHVGERQSGSPLNESLRSADALVVLGAEQRYTKSELNGLSAFSDAGGRVLLLNEPSQASPAGLGLFGPIRSDSVTKPMAPLASQYGLSYGNGYLYNMHEYDTNYQNVYATPTGETELTEGVDRAVFYAAIPVQGGDTALTTTEQTTLSKTRRQDTYGVVARSGNVATVGDTSVFTQEFLYRADNEQLVGNLLDFLVTGEKSPADAPRPPESGNSGPGGSLPGAGTGSGGVLPSEPDATPAPDPNETVMSDE
;
A
#
# COMPACT_ATOMS: atom_id res chain seq x y z
N MET A 1 -71.66 -5.81 36.71
CA MET A 1 -71.93 -4.49 37.31
C MET A 1 -70.74 -3.61 37.01
N SER A 2 -71.01 -2.52 36.28
CA SER A 2 -70.19 -1.33 36.04
C SER A 2 -68.94 -1.43 35.17
N ALA A 3 -68.88 -0.44 34.27
CA ALA A 3 -68.09 -0.35 33.06
C ALA A 3 -66.91 0.64 33.20
N ASP A 4 -65.95 0.45 32.29
CA ASP A 4 -65.28 1.45 31.46
C ASP A 4 -64.72 2.73 32.11
N SER A 5 -63.39 2.87 32.07
CA SER A 5 -62.65 4.11 31.79
C SER A 5 -61.14 3.85 31.86
N SER A 6 -60.43 3.93 30.74
CA SER A 6 -59.25 4.81 30.57
C SER A 6 -58.40 4.38 29.37
N ARG A 7 -58.31 5.30 28.40
CA ARG A 7 -57.45 5.25 27.23
C ARG A 7 -55.98 5.39 27.65
N SER A 8 -55.09 4.62 27.01
CA SER A 8 -53.69 5.01 26.85
C SER A 8 -53.26 4.72 25.42
N SER A 9 -52.85 5.77 24.71
CA SER A 9 -52.26 5.72 23.37
C SER A 9 -50.76 5.98 23.52
N PRO A 10 -49.87 5.20 22.89
CA PRO A 10 -48.44 5.42 22.94
C PRO A 10 -48.01 6.54 21.98
N VAL A 11 -47.29 7.50 22.55
CA VAL A 11 -46.59 8.60 21.86
C VAL A 11 -45.42 8.01 21.07
N VAL A 12 -45.49 8.06 19.74
CA VAL A 12 -44.34 7.83 18.84
C VAL A 12 -43.80 9.19 18.42
N ARG A 13 -42.61 9.55 18.94
CA ARG A 13 -41.84 10.71 18.49
C ARG A 13 -40.96 10.27 17.31
N ALA A 14 -41.38 10.64 16.10
CA ALA A 14 -40.59 10.50 14.88
C ALA A 14 -39.58 11.67 14.78
N GLY A 15 -38.28 11.33 14.71
CA GLY A 15 -37.18 12.28 14.52
C GLY A 15 -36.72 12.34 13.06
N PHE A 16 -37.09 13.42 12.39
CA PHE A 16 -36.33 14.25 11.46
C PHE A 16 -35.18 13.60 10.63
N PHE A 17 -35.47 13.21 9.38
CA PHE A 17 -34.48 13.23 8.29
C PHE A 17 -34.96 14.20 7.21
N ALA A 18 -34.37 15.40 7.22
CA ALA A 18 -34.56 16.41 6.20
C ALA A 18 -33.68 16.07 4.99
N GLY A 19 -34.29 15.44 3.97
CA GLY A 19 -33.71 15.36 2.64
C GLY A 19 -33.82 16.72 1.96
N ILE A 20 -32.69 17.29 1.55
CA ILE A 20 -32.62 18.49 0.73
C ILE A 20 -33.26 18.19 -0.63
N LEU A 21 -34.52 18.60 -0.79
CA LEU A 21 -35.19 18.64 -2.08
C LEU A 21 -34.76 19.94 -2.78
N VAL A 22 -33.79 19.87 -3.69
CA VAL A 22 -33.45 20.99 -4.57
C VAL A 22 -34.58 21.14 -5.60
N LEU A 23 -35.56 21.99 -5.26
CA LEU A 23 -36.62 22.43 -6.16
C LEU A 23 -36.01 23.46 -7.13
N SER A 24 -35.69 23.02 -8.34
CA SER A 24 -35.30 23.87 -9.45
C SER A 24 -36.48 24.75 -9.87
N VAL A 25 -36.58 25.95 -9.30
CA VAL A 25 -37.50 26.99 -9.79
C VAL A 25 -36.91 27.56 -11.08
N ILE A 26 -37.36 27.06 -12.23
CA ILE A 26 -37.15 27.72 -13.52
C ILE A 26 -38.13 28.89 -13.58
N VAL A 27 -37.62 30.10 -13.33
CA VAL A 27 -38.34 31.35 -13.61
C VAL A 27 -38.28 31.58 -15.12
N GLY A 28 -39.34 31.19 -15.83
CA GLY A 28 -39.56 31.57 -17.22
C GLY A 28 -40.33 32.89 -17.29
N THR A 29 -39.65 34.01 -17.46
CA THR A 29 -40.28 35.30 -17.75
C THR A 29 -39.67 35.96 -18.98
N VAL A 30 -40.19 35.64 -20.17
CA VAL A 30 -40.21 36.49 -21.39
C VAL A 30 -41.29 35.87 -22.31
N ALA A 31 -42.28 36.52 -22.92
CA ALA A 31 -42.88 37.86 -22.91
C ALA A 31 -44.33 37.75 -23.45
N ILE A 32 -45.20 38.64 -22.98
CA ILE A 32 -46.35 39.29 -23.63
C ILE A 32 -46.95 38.58 -24.87
N GLY A 33 -48.16 38.00 -24.71
CA GLY A 33 -49.04 37.59 -25.81
C GLY A 33 -49.99 36.48 -25.39
N GLY A 34 -51.30 36.76 -25.34
CA GLY A 34 -52.31 35.87 -24.75
C GLY A 34 -52.37 34.46 -25.33
N GLY A 35 -52.41 33.48 -24.43
CA GLY A 35 -52.69 32.07 -24.71
C GLY A 35 -52.32 31.24 -23.49
N ALA A 36 -53.32 30.65 -22.82
CA ALA A 36 -53.08 29.68 -21.76
C ALA A 36 -52.46 28.42 -22.37
N GLN A 37 -51.14 28.37 -22.46
CA GLN A 37 -50.43 27.14 -22.74
C GLN A 37 -50.21 26.44 -21.41
N SER A 38 -50.94 25.35 -21.19
CA SER A 38 -50.71 24.43 -20.08
C SER A 38 -49.25 24.01 -20.08
N ALA A 39 -48.65 23.95 -18.89
CA ALA A 39 -47.32 23.39 -18.71
C ALA A 39 -47.27 21.99 -19.38
N PRO A 40 -46.18 21.65 -20.09
CA PRO A 40 -46.06 20.34 -20.73
C PRO A 40 -46.23 19.23 -19.69
N ASP A 41 -46.98 18.20 -20.08
CA ASP A 41 -47.24 17.04 -19.24
C ASP A 41 -45.90 16.38 -18.86
N VAL A 42 -45.62 16.27 -17.55
CA VAL A 42 -44.37 15.72 -17.00
C VAL A 42 -44.12 14.26 -17.42
N SER A 43 -45.13 13.59 -17.98
CA SER A 43 -44.99 12.27 -18.59
C SER A 43 -44.15 12.23 -19.89
N GLN A 44 -43.78 13.38 -20.46
CA GLN A 44 -42.96 13.45 -21.69
C GLN A 44 -41.48 13.79 -21.46
N VAL A 45 -41.04 13.95 -20.20
CA VAL A 45 -39.61 14.16 -19.90
C VAL A 45 -38.93 12.79 -19.78
N ASN A 46 -38.59 12.19 -20.92
CA ASN A 46 -37.60 11.11 -20.93
C ASN A 46 -36.23 11.73 -20.73
N ALA A 47 -35.73 11.66 -19.50
CA ALA A 47 -34.38 12.05 -19.15
C ALA A 47 -33.59 10.77 -18.85
N PRO A 48 -32.81 10.25 -19.83
CA PRO A 48 -32.10 8.98 -19.70
C PRO A 48 -31.20 8.91 -18.46
N SER A 49 -30.66 10.05 -18.02
CA SER A 49 -29.87 10.21 -16.80
C SER A 49 -30.62 9.92 -15.49
N PHE A 50 -31.94 9.76 -15.52
CA PHE A 50 -32.78 9.36 -14.37
C PHE A 50 -33.39 7.96 -14.54
N ASN A 51 -33.09 7.25 -15.63
CA ASN A 51 -33.47 5.85 -15.81
C ASN A 51 -32.47 4.96 -15.06
N SER A 52 -32.60 4.90 -13.73
CA SER A 52 -31.71 4.13 -12.84
C SER A 52 -31.77 2.61 -13.03
N GLY A 53 -32.78 2.10 -13.74
CA GLY A 53 -32.98 0.66 -13.98
C GLY A 53 -31.92 -0.01 -14.84
N GLU A 54 -31.17 0.75 -15.66
CA GLU A 54 -30.07 0.25 -16.50
C GLU A 54 -28.67 0.67 -16.00
N SER A 55 -28.57 1.44 -14.91
CA SER A 55 -27.30 1.99 -14.40
C SER A 55 -26.79 1.31 -13.12
N VAL A 56 -27.28 0.11 -12.81
CA VAL A 56 -26.80 -0.64 -11.64
C VAL A 56 -25.50 -1.34 -12.03
N ALA A 57 -24.38 -0.88 -11.48
CA ALA A 57 -23.10 -1.58 -11.61
C ALA A 57 -23.23 -2.97 -10.96
N THR A 58 -22.83 -4.01 -11.68
CA THR A 58 -22.71 -5.35 -11.12
C THR A 58 -21.35 -5.44 -10.42
N PRO A 59 -21.30 -5.68 -9.10
CA PRO A 59 -20.03 -5.91 -8.41
C PRO A 59 -19.39 -7.20 -8.89
N ALA A 60 -18.07 -7.30 -8.71
CA ALA A 60 -17.38 -8.57 -8.80
C ALA A 60 -18.01 -9.61 -7.84
N ASP A 61 -17.90 -10.89 -8.20
CA ASP A 61 -18.38 -11.97 -7.35
C ASP A 61 -17.64 -11.98 -6.01
N GLU A 62 -18.38 -12.24 -4.93
CA GLU A 62 -17.89 -12.40 -3.56
C GLU A 62 -18.26 -13.80 -3.04
N SER A 63 -17.46 -14.82 -3.39
CA SER A 63 -17.86 -16.23 -3.15
C SER A 63 -16.79 -17.16 -2.57
N GLY A 64 -15.55 -16.68 -2.43
CA GLY A 64 -14.43 -17.48 -1.93
C GLY A 64 -14.23 -17.47 -0.41
N GLU A 65 -13.41 -18.39 0.07
CA GLU A 65 -12.84 -18.38 1.42
C GLU A 65 -11.33 -18.26 1.31
N LEU A 66 -10.70 -17.43 2.15
CA LEU A 66 -9.26 -17.29 2.14
C LEU A 66 -8.63 -18.57 2.70
N SER A 67 -7.86 -19.26 1.85
CA SER A 67 -7.10 -20.45 2.22
C SER A 67 -5.72 -20.40 1.58
N MET A 68 -4.83 -21.26 2.05
CA MET A 68 -3.49 -21.44 1.48
C MET A 68 -3.21 -22.94 1.36
N SER A 69 -2.38 -23.33 0.39
CA SER A 69 -2.13 -24.73 0.07
C SER A 69 -0.93 -25.33 0.81
N ALA A 70 0.01 -24.49 1.22
CA ALA A 70 1.27 -24.90 1.84
C ALA A 70 1.12 -25.09 3.36
N ASP A 71 1.77 -26.15 3.87
CA ASP A 71 1.95 -26.34 5.31
C ASP A 71 2.98 -25.33 5.84
N ALA A 72 2.55 -24.48 6.77
CA ALA A 72 3.38 -23.46 7.38
C ALA A 72 3.94 -23.87 8.76
N SER A 73 3.81 -25.14 9.14
CA SER A 73 4.28 -25.67 10.42
C SER A 73 5.74 -25.35 10.68
N GLY A 74 6.00 -24.63 11.77
CA GLY A 74 7.35 -24.26 12.19
C GLY A 74 7.94 -23.05 11.47
N LYS A 75 7.20 -22.45 10.52
CA LYS A 75 7.61 -21.21 9.84
C LYS A 75 7.35 -20.00 10.73
N VAL A 76 8.24 -19.01 10.68
CA VAL A 76 8.10 -17.74 11.39
C VAL A 76 7.91 -16.61 10.38
N VAL A 77 6.74 -15.99 10.38
CA VAL A 77 6.45 -14.82 9.52
C VAL A 77 6.51 -13.56 10.38
N VAL A 78 7.34 -12.60 9.97
CA VAL A 78 7.46 -11.30 10.64
C VAL A 78 6.71 -10.25 9.83
N ILE A 79 5.86 -9.47 10.49
CA ILE A 79 5.20 -8.29 9.93
C ILE A 79 5.91 -7.05 10.46
N ASP A 80 6.46 -6.21 9.58
CA ASP A 80 7.11 -4.97 9.95
C ASP A 80 6.08 -3.87 10.21
N VAL A 81 5.89 -3.54 11.49
CA VAL A 81 5.07 -2.42 11.94
C VAL A 81 5.92 -1.27 12.51
N ALA A 82 7.24 -1.42 12.54
CA ALA A 82 8.18 -0.41 13.01
C ALA A 82 8.39 0.68 11.95
N HIS A 83 8.36 0.27 10.67
CA HIS A 83 8.52 1.16 9.53
C HIS A 83 7.22 1.56 8.86
N ALA A 84 6.15 0.81 9.11
CA ALA A 84 4.82 1.09 8.59
C ALA A 84 4.25 2.41 9.12
N GLY A 85 3.22 2.91 8.42
CA GLY A 85 2.32 3.93 8.96
C GLY A 85 1.36 3.36 10.01
N ASP A 86 0.36 4.15 10.37
CA ASP A 86 -0.72 3.68 11.24
C ASP A 86 -1.55 2.61 10.52
N ILE A 87 -1.23 1.33 10.77
CA ILE A 87 -1.96 0.16 10.26
C ILE A 87 -3.08 -0.22 11.23
N ASP A 88 -4.27 -0.45 10.69
CA ASP A 88 -5.35 -1.11 11.40
C ASP A 88 -5.03 -2.61 11.56
N ARG A 89 -4.84 -3.10 12.80
CA ARG A 89 -4.46 -4.50 13.06
C ARG A 89 -5.60 -5.44 12.72
N GLU A 90 -6.83 -4.99 12.89
CA GLU A 90 -8.03 -5.71 12.55
C GLU A 90 -8.05 -6.02 11.05
N ALA A 91 -7.50 -5.13 10.23
CA ALA A 91 -7.37 -5.33 8.79
C ALA A 91 -6.32 -6.40 8.40
N LEU A 92 -5.41 -6.76 9.31
CA LEU A 92 -4.48 -7.89 9.13
C LEU A 92 -5.03 -9.22 9.66
N THR A 93 -6.22 -9.22 10.27
CA THR A 93 -6.80 -10.44 10.85
C THR A 93 -6.84 -11.60 9.86
N PRO A 94 -7.31 -11.44 8.60
CA PRO A 94 -7.36 -12.56 7.65
C PRO A 94 -5.97 -13.16 7.37
N LEU A 95 -4.97 -12.31 7.14
CA LEU A 95 -3.58 -12.74 6.95
C LEU A 95 -3.06 -13.54 8.15
N VAL A 96 -3.26 -12.99 9.36
CA VAL A 96 -2.76 -13.59 10.59
C VAL A 96 -3.48 -14.90 10.91
N SER A 97 -4.81 -14.92 10.79
CA SER A 97 -5.60 -16.13 11.05
C SER A 97 -5.20 -17.25 10.11
N THR A 98 -5.19 -17.01 8.79
CA THR A 98 -4.86 -18.04 7.81
C THR A 98 -3.44 -18.58 8.00
N LEU A 99 -2.45 -17.72 8.25
CA LEU A 99 -1.08 -18.18 8.54
C LEU A 99 -1.00 -19.04 9.82
N THR A 100 -1.67 -18.61 10.90
CA THR A 100 -1.62 -19.34 12.18
C THR A 100 -2.41 -20.65 12.16
N GLU A 101 -3.54 -20.69 11.46
CA GLU A 101 -4.35 -21.90 11.24
C GLU A 101 -3.56 -22.95 10.44
N ASN A 102 -2.66 -22.53 9.56
CA ASN A 102 -1.75 -23.39 8.80
C ASN A 102 -0.42 -23.68 9.51
N GLY A 103 -0.29 -23.31 10.80
CA GLY A 103 0.85 -23.70 11.65
C GLY A 103 2.01 -22.71 11.71
N ALA A 104 1.91 -21.56 11.05
CA ALA A 104 2.93 -20.51 11.15
C ALA A 104 2.90 -19.80 12.51
N THR A 105 4.05 -19.32 12.95
CA THR A 105 4.15 -18.33 14.03
C THR A 105 4.26 -16.92 13.42
N VAL A 106 3.25 -16.08 13.64
CA VAL A 106 3.29 -14.67 13.22
C VAL A 106 3.85 -13.80 14.34
N ARG A 107 4.80 -12.91 14.00
CA ARG A 107 5.42 -11.96 14.92
C ARG A 107 5.36 -10.55 14.34
N TYR A 108 5.21 -9.55 15.21
CA TYR A 108 5.29 -8.15 14.81
C TYR A 108 6.67 -7.59 15.16
N HIS A 109 7.34 -7.00 14.18
CA HIS A 109 8.54 -6.21 14.42
C HIS A 109 8.13 -4.77 14.72
N VAL A 110 8.25 -4.36 16.00
CA VAL A 110 7.87 -3.03 16.50
C VAL A 110 9.04 -2.03 16.58
N GLY A 111 10.26 -2.53 16.34
CA GLY A 111 11.49 -1.75 16.32
C GLY A 111 11.97 -1.23 17.68
N GLU A 112 13.19 -0.72 17.70
CA GLU A 112 13.89 -0.29 18.92
C GLU A 112 13.18 0.87 19.65
N ARG A 113 12.49 1.75 18.91
CA ARG A 113 11.75 2.89 19.48
C ARG A 113 10.61 2.45 20.40
N GLN A 114 10.06 1.26 20.18
CA GLN A 114 9.01 0.68 21.00
C GLN A 114 9.55 -0.45 21.91
N SER A 115 10.84 -0.39 22.25
CA SER A 115 11.54 -1.42 23.06
C SER A 115 11.60 -2.81 22.40
N GLY A 116 11.48 -2.88 21.07
CA GLY A 116 11.75 -4.09 20.30
C GLY A 116 13.23 -4.29 19.96
N SER A 117 13.56 -5.43 19.36
CA SER A 117 14.91 -5.69 18.82
C SER A 117 15.14 -4.97 17.49
N PRO A 118 16.40 -4.79 17.05
CA PRO A 118 16.72 -4.35 15.69
C PRO A 118 16.17 -5.31 14.62
N LEU A 119 15.83 -4.81 13.43
CA LEU A 119 15.21 -5.62 12.36
C LEU A 119 16.06 -6.83 11.98
N ASN A 120 17.39 -6.66 11.84
CA ASN A 120 18.31 -7.75 11.50
C ASN A 120 18.32 -8.89 12.54
N GLU A 121 17.89 -8.63 13.77
CA GLU A 121 17.66 -9.68 14.76
C GLU A 121 16.38 -10.47 14.49
N SER A 122 15.28 -9.77 14.20
CA SER A 122 14.02 -10.41 13.82
C SER A 122 14.22 -11.32 12.60
N LEU A 123 14.92 -10.84 11.56
CA LEU A 123 15.17 -11.56 10.31
C LEU A 123 15.99 -12.85 10.48
N ARG A 124 16.92 -12.90 11.44
CA ARG A 124 17.70 -14.12 11.71
C ARG A 124 16.81 -15.31 12.08
N SER A 125 15.74 -15.03 12.83
CA SER A 125 14.80 -16.02 13.34
C SER A 125 13.50 -16.15 12.54
N ALA A 126 13.33 -15.32 11.52
CA ALA A 126 12.18 -15.35 10.63
C ALA A 126 12.45 -16.27 9.43
N ASP A 127 11.41 -16.77 8.79
CA ASP A 127 11.47 -17.41 7.46
C ASP A 127 10.92 -16.47 6.39
N ALA A 128 10.02 -15.56 6.77
CA ALA A 128 9.44 -14.57 5.88
C ALA A 128 9.26 -13.20 6.54
N LEU A 129 9.25 -12.15 5.72
CA LEU A 129 9.00 -10.76 6.09
C LEU A 129 7.86 -10.19 5.26
N VAL A 130 6.90 -9.54 5.90
CA VAL A 130 5.85 -8.75 5.26
C VAL A 130 6.09 -7.27 5.60
N VAL A 131 6.22 -6.45 4.57
CA VAL A 131 6.35 -4.99 4.67
C VAL A 131 5.12 -4.36 4.06
N LEU A 132 4.32 -3.71 4.91
CA LEU A 132 3.10 -3.00 4.52
C LEU A 132 3.43 -1.52 4.50
N GLY A 133 3.70 -1.00 3.31
CA GLY A 133 4.14 0.37 3.11
C GLY A 133 5.39 0.68 3.95
N ALA A 134 5.80 1.95 3.91
CA ALA A 134 6.75 2.46 4.88
C ALA A 134 6.56 3.98 5.00
N GLU A 135 6.48 4.45 6.23
CA GLU A 135 6.53 5.88 6.57
C GLU A 135 7.89 6.25 7.16
N GLN A 136 8.59 5.29 7.78
CA GLN A 136 9.94 5.47 8.28
C GLN A 136 10.97 4.92 7.29
N ARG A 137 12.11 5.60 7.20
CA ARG A 137 13.22 5.16 6.33
C ARG A 137 13.96 3.99 6.97
N TYR A 138 14.21 2.95 6.18
CA TYR A 138 15.17 1.91 6.50
C TYR A 138 16.60 2.46 6.50
N THR A 139 17.37 2.06 7.49
CA THR A 139 18.80 2.33 7.56
C THR A 139 19.58 1.45 6.58
N LYS A 140 20.81 1.85 6.25
CA LYS A 140 21.69 1.04 5.39
C LYS A 140 21.95 -0.36 5.96
N SER A 141 22.03 -0.48 7.30
CA SER A 141 22.23 -1.77 7.97
C SER A 141 21.02 -2.70 7.78
N GLU A 142 19.81 -2.14 7.83
CA GLU A 142 18.57 -2.89 7.62
C GLU A 142 18.40 -3.31 6.16
N LEU A 143 18.68 -2.42 5.21
CA LEU A 143 18.65 -2.77 3.78
C LEU A 143 19.64 -3.90 3.45
N ASN A 144 20.89 -3.81 3.95
CA ASN A 144 21.87 -4.88 3.79
C ASN A 144 21.42 -6.19 4.45
N GLY A 145 20.78 -6.11 5.62
CA GLY A 145 20.20 -7.27 6.30
C GLY A 145 19.06 -7.89 5.51
N LEU A 146 18.21 -7.09 4.87
CA LEU A 146 17.14 -7.58 4.01
C LEU A 146 17.68 -8.28 2.77
N SER A 147 18.69 -7.71 2.11
CA SER A 147 19.38 -8.37 0.99
C SER A 147 19.89 -9.74 1.45
N ALA A 148 20.71 -9.79 2.51
CA ALA A 148 21.25 -11.05 3.02
C ALA A 148 20.17 -12.05 3.45
N PHE A 149 19.07 -11.58 4.05
CA PHE A 149 17.93 -12.43 4.40
C PHE A 149 17.27 -13.06 3.17
N SER A 150 17.01 -12.26 2.14
CA SER A 150 16.41 -12.75 0.90
C SER A 150 17.37 -13.62 0.08
N ASP A 151 18.66 -13.28 0.03
CA ASP A 151 19.71 -14.07 -0.63
C ASP A 151 19.87 -15.45 0.05
N ALA A 152 19.66 -15.51 1.36
CA ALA A 152 19.66 -16.75 2.13
C ALA A 152 18.42 -17.62 1.90
N GLY A 153 17.43 -17.18 1.12
CA GLY A 153 16.17 -17.90 0.85
C GLY A 153 14.96 -17.42 1.65
N GLY A 154 15.11 -16.37 2.46
CA GLY A 154 13.99 -15.75 3.18
C GLY A 154 13.03 -15.05 2.22
N ARG A 155 11.72 -15.23 2.43
CA ARG A 155 10.70 -14.65 1.54
C ARG A 155 10.31 -13.25 2.00
N VAL A 156 10.20 -12.32 1.06
CA VAL A 156 9.80 -10.94 1.37
C VAL A 156 8.59 -10.56 0.53
N LEU A 157 7.53 -10.11 1.20
CA LEU A 157 6.36 -9.52 0.55
C LEU A 157 6.35 -8.01 0.80
N LEU A 158 6.43 -7.23 -0.27
CA LEU A 158 6.43 -5.77 -0.26
C LEU A 158 5.09 -5.26 -0.79
N LEU A 159 4.31 -4.62 0.06
CA LEU A 159 3.05 -4.00 -0.34
C LEU A 159 3.17 -2.50 -0.19
N ASN A 160 2.61 -1.76 -1.12
CA ASN A 160 2.58 -0.31 -1.02
C ASN A 160 1.32 0.22 -1.69
N GLU A 161 0.80 1.33 -1.19
CA GLU A 161 -0.43 1.94 -1.68
C GLU A 161 -0.20 3.42 -2.01
N PRO A 162 -1.08 4.07 -2.80
CA PRO A 162 -0.90 5.48 -3.14
C PRO A 162 -1.05 6.40 -1.91
N SER A 163 -0.09 7.30 -1.72
CA SER A 163 -0.09 8.30 -0.62
C SER A 163 -1.23 9.34 -0.67
N GLN A 164 -2.12 9.29 -1.67
CA GLN A 164 -3.18 10.27 -1.91
C GLN A 164 -4.54 9.63 -2.27
N ALA A 165 -4.74 8.35 -2.00
CA ALA A 165 -6.03 7.70 -2.26
C ALA A 165 -6.35 6.68 -1.16
N SER A 166 -6.77 7.21 -0.02
CA SER A 166 -7.83 6.57 0.75
C SER A 166 -8.75 7.68 1.26
N PRO A 167 -9.71 8.14 0.44
CA PRO A 167 -10.87 8.83 0.97
C PRO A 167 -11.57 7.82 1.90
N ALA A 168 -11.58 8.10 3.20
CA ALA A 168 -12.39 7.39 4.20
C ALA A 168 -12.22 5.86 4.30
N GLY A 169 -10.99 5.37 4.54
CA GLY A 169 -10.78 4.08 5.23
C GLY A 169 -10.86 2.79 4.40
N LEU A 170 -10.55 2.85 3.09
CA LEU A 170 -10.57 1.67 2.20
C LEU A 170 -9.21 0.96 2.08
N GLY A 171 -8.09 1.62 2.41
CA GLY A 171 -6.75 1.04 2.51
C GLY A 171 -6.41 0.59 3.94
N LEU A 172 -5.27 -0.11 4.12
CA LEU A 172 -4.84 -0.57 5.46
C LEU A 172 -4.37 0.56 6.38
N PHE A 173 -4.08 1.74 5.82
CA PHE A 173 -3.56 2.88 6.55
C PHE A 173 -4.63 3.95 6.75
N GLY A 174 -4.58 4.61 7.91
CA GLY A 174 -5.44 5.74 8.23
C GLY A 174 -5.26 6.94 7.28
N PRO A 175 -6.15 7.95 7.33
CA PRO A 175 -6.04 9.15 6.50
C PRO A 175 -4.71 9.88 6.76
N ILE A 176 -3.78 9.81 5.81
CA ILE A 176 -2.45 10.41 5.95
C ILE A 176 -2.53 11.93 5.91
N ARG A 177 -1.97 12.58 6.93
CA ARG A 177 -1.64 14.00 6.93
C ARG A 177 -0.21 14.14 6.37
N SER A 178 -0.06 14.64 5.14
CA SER A 178 1.10 15.40 4.60
C SER A 178 1.79 14.83 3.36
N ASP A 179 2.02 15.74 2.39
CA ASP A 179 2.82 15.59 1.15
C ASP A 179 4.35 15.59 1.40
N SER A 180 4.85 14.72 2.28
CA SER A 180 6.30 14.68 2.55
C SER A 180 7.02 13.76 1.57
N VAL A 181 7.75 14.36 0.62
CA VAL A 181 8.68 13.68 -0.28
C VAL A 181 9.77 12.98 0.53
N THR A 182 9.57 11.70 0.81
CA THR A 182 10.56 10.64 0.58
C THR A 182 9.79 9.32 0.61
N LYS A 183 9.79 8.59 -0.51
CA LYS A 183 9.16 7.28 -0.68
C LYS A 183 9.99 6.24 0.09
N PRO A 184 9.67 5.88 1.34
CA PRO A 184 10.57 5.07 2.16
C PRO A 184 10.68 3.63 1.62
N MET A 185 9.73 3.23 0.78
CA MET A 185 9.75 1.99 -0.01
C MET A 185 10.71 1.99 -1.22
N ALA A 186 11.15 3.15 -1.72
CA ALA A 186 11.96 3.17 -2.96
C ALA A 186 13.35 2.52 -2.79
N PRO A 187 14.15 2.82 -1.74
CA PRO A 187 15.39 2.10 -1.50
C PRO A 187 15.18 0.58 -1.36
N LEU A 188 14.10 0.19 -0.67
CA LEU A 188 13.72 -1.19 -0.41
C LEU A 188 13.38 -1.98 -1.68
N ALA A 189 12.61 -1.41 -2.60
CA ALA A 189 12.28 -2.06 -3.86
C ALA A 189 13.48 -2.07 -4.82
N SER A 190 14.25 -0.97 -4.86
CA SER A 190 15.33 -0.79 -5.85
C SER A 190 16.48 -1.79 -5.71
N GLN A 191 16.80 -2.25 -4.50
CA GLN A 191 17.83 -3.28 -4.29
C GLN A 191 17.46 -4.63 -4.93
N TYR A 192 16.18 -4.86 -5.23
CA TYR A 192 15.68 -6.06 -5.90
C TYR A 192 15.39 -5.83 -7.39
N GLY A 193 15.77 -4.68 -7.95
CA GLY A 193 15.43 -4.30 -9.32
C GLY A 193 13.95 -3.98 -9.53
N LEU A 194 13.22 -3.71 -8.44
CA LEU A 194 11.79 -3.39 -8.44
C LEU A 194 11.57 -1.90 -8.17
N SER A 195 10.44 -1.36 -8.62
CA SER A 195 10.04 0.01 -8.30
C SER A 195 8.53 0.20 -8.30
N TYR A 196 8.07 1.12 -7.46
CA TYR A 196 6.70 1.63 -7.49
C TYR A 196 6.64 2.95 -8.25
N GLY A 197 5.65 3.07 -9.12
CA GLY A 197 5.37 4.30 -9.84
C GLY A 197 4.83 5.41 -8.94
N ASN A 198 4.33 6.47 -9.55
CA ASN A 198 3.76 7.61 -8.85
C ASN A 198 2.33 7.87 -9.34
N GLY A 199 1.41 8.01 -8.39
CA GLY A 199 -0.01 8.10 -8.67
C GLY A 199 -0.71 6.75 -8.65
N TYR A 200 -2.02 6.80 -8.45
CA TYR A 200 -2.91 5.65 -8.54
C TYR A 200 -3.34 5.39 -9.99
N LEU A 201 -3.74 4.15 -10.24
CA LEU A 201 -4.37 3.65 -11.46
C LEU A 201 -5.89 3.77 -11.35
N TYR A 202 -6.54 4.04 -12.47
CA TYR A 202 -7.99 4.01 -12.58
C TYR A 202 -8.40 3.61 -14.00
N ASN A 203 -9.54 2.97 -14.16
CA ASN A 203 -10.08 2.57 -15.47
C ASN A 203 -11.52 3.07 -15.57
N MET A 204 -11.86 3.76 -16.65
CA MET A 204 -13.22 4.28 -16.90
C MET A 204 -14.02 3.40 -17.86
N HIS A 205 -13.42 2.33 -18.37
CA HIS A 205 -13.98 1.41 -19.35
C HIS A 205 -14.34 0.06 -18.73
N GLU A 206 -13.42 -0.51 -17.94
CA GLU A 206 -13.60 -1.79 -17.27
C GLU A 206 -13.10 -1.70 -15.82
N TYR A 207 -14.02 -1.72 -14.86
CA TYR A 207 -13.73 -1.51 -13.44
C TYR A 207 -14.82 -2.13 -12.57
N ASP A 208 -14.49 -2.40 -11.31
CA ASP A 208 -15.40 -2.99 -10.34
C ASP A 208 -16.16 -1.91 -9.54
N THR A 209 -17.36 -1.51 -9.97
CA THR A 209 -18.28 -0.55 -9.32
C THR A 209 -17.77 0.89 -9.10
N ASN A 210 -16.46 1.09 -8.99
CA ASN A 210 -15.75 2.34 -8.86
C ASN A 210 -14.58 2.33 -9.85
N TYR A 211 -14.41 3.41 -10.61
CA TYR A 211 -13.34 3.54 -11.61
C TYR A 211 -11.92 3.40 -11.04
N GLN A 212 -11.73 3.53 -9.73
CA GLN A 212 -10.46 3.28 -9.06
C GLN A 212 -10.23 1.79 -8.72
N ASN A 213 -11.26 0.95 -8.76
CA ASN A 213 -11.17 -0.49 -8.55
C ASN A 213 -10.86 -1.13 -9.90
N VAL A 214 -9.58 -1.21 -10.22
CA VAL A 214 -9.12 -1.72 -11.51
C VAL A 214 -9.03 -3.24 -11.47
N TYR A 215 -9.46 -3.89 -12.55
CA TYR A 215 -9.21 -5.31 -12.74
C TYR A 215 -7.78 -5.54 -13.22
N ALA A 216 -7.18 -6.63 -12.78
CA ALA A 216 -5.93 -7.15 -13.31
C ALA A 216 -6.03 -8.64 -13.57
N THR A 217 -5.30 -9.11 -14.59
CA THR A 217 -5.28 -10.50 -15.02
C THR A 217 -3.85 -11.03 -15.00
N PRO A 218 -3.65 -12.36 -14.84
CA PRO A 218 -2.35 -12.97 -14.96
C PRO A 218 -1.68 -12.69 -16.30
N THR A 219 -0.36 -12.53 -16.29
CA THR A 219 0.49 -12.49 -17.50
C THR A 219 0.96 -13.89 -17.92
N GLY A 220 0.80 -14.87 -17.03
CA GLY A 220 1.17 -16.27 -17.22
C GLY A 220 0.86 -17.10 -15.97
N GLU A 221 1.06 -18.41 -16.09
CA GLU A 221 0.86 -19.37 -14.99
C GLU A 221 2.11 -19.44 -14.10
N THR A 222 1.97 -19.07 -12.84
CA THR A 222 3.03 -19.04 -11.82
C THR A 222 2.44 -19.40 -10.46
N GLU A 223 3.28 -19.67 -9.47
CA GLU A 223 2.82 -19.88 -8.08
C GLU A 223 2.05 -18.67 -7.50
N LEU A 224 2.18 -17.46 -8.06
CA LEU A 224 1.44 -16.28 -7.62
C LEU A 224 0.06 -16.13 -8.31
N THR A 225 -0.16 -16.83 -9.42
CA THR A 225 -1.33 -16.67 -10.30
C THR A 225 -2.15 -17.95 -10.43
N GLU A 226 -1.78 -19.02 -9.72
CA GLU A 226 -2.52 -20.27 -9.73
C GLU A 226 -3.96 -20.05 -9.25
N GLY A 227 -4.93 -20.46 -10.07
CA GLY A 227 -6.36 -20.29 -9.78
C GLY A 227 -6.87 -18.84 -9.81
N VAL A 228 -6.07 -17.87 -10.23
CA VAL A 228 -6.49 -16.46 -10.38
C VAL A 228 -6.85 -16.22 -11.85
N ASP A 229 -8.12 -16.07 -12.17
CA ASP A 229 -8.54 -15.62 -13.50
C ASP A 229 -8.51 -14.09 -13.58
N ARG A 230 -8.93 -13.42 -12.50
CA ARG A 230 -9.00 -11.96 -12.38
C ARG A 230 -8.98 -11.51 -10.92
N ALA A 231 -8.20 -10.45 -10.65
CA ALA A 231 -8.12 -9.80 -9.34
C ALA A 231 -8.56 -8.33 -9.41
N VAL A 232 -8.96 -7.76 -8.28
CA VAL A 232 -9.41 -6.36 -8.16
C VAL A 232 -8.46 -5.60 -7.24
N PHE A 233 -8.01 -4.44 -7.70
CA PHE A 233 -7.11 -3.58 -6.93
C PHE A 233 -7.69 -2.17 -6.78
N TYR A 234 -7.70 -1.66 -5.56
CA TYR A 234 -8.17 -0.32 -5.23
C TYR A 234 -7.06 0.71 -5.39
N ALA A 235 -7.24 1.63 -6.34
CA ALA A 235 -6.34 2.76 -6.56
C ALA A 235 -4.85 2.33 -6.65
N ALA A 236 -4.58 1.12 -7.16
CA ALA A 236 -3.23 0.55 -7.15
C ALA A 236 -2.18 1.50 -7.73
N ILE A 237 -0.97 1.44 -7.20
CA ILE A 237 0.20 2.05 -7.83
C ILE A 237 0.86 1.05 -8.77
N PRO A 238 1.35 1.48 -9.94
CA PRO A 238 1.99 0.56 -10.86
C PRO A 238 3.33 0.07 -10.29
N VAL A 239 3.61 -1.21 -10.48
CA VAL A 239 4.86 -1.90 -10.13
C VAL A 239 5.65 -2.17 -11.41
N GLN A 240 6.97 -2.00 -11.36
CA GLN A 240 7.87 -2.23 -12.49
C GLN A 240 9.11 -3.02 -12.08
N GLY A 241 9.64 -3.80 -13.03
CA GLY A 241 10.79 -4.68 -12.82
C GLY A 241 10.38 -6.10 -12.42
N GLY A 242 11.37 -7.00 -12.39
CA GLY A 242 11.13 -8.42 -12.13
C GLY A 242 10.19 -9.09 -13.15
N ASP A 243 9.70 -10.26 -12.78
CA ASP A 243 8.67 -11.00 -13.50
C ASP A 243 7.30 -10.44 -13.08
N THR A 244 6.65 -9.70 -13.99
CA THR A 244 5.29 -9.19 -13.72
C THR A 244 4.31 -10.33 -13.73
N ALA A 245 3.56 -10.53 -12.63
CA ALA A 245 2.61 -11.62 -12.46
C ALA A 245 1.18 -11.20 -12.84
N LEU A 246 0.75 -9.98 -12.48
CA LEU A 246 -0.55 -9.43 -12.85
C LEU A 246 -0.41 -8.05 -13.49
N THR A 247 -1.17 -7.82 -14.56
CA THR A 247 -1.30 -6.53 -15.23
C THR A 247 -2.75 -6.07 -15.27
N THR A 248 -3.00 -4.77 -15.10
CA THR A 248 -4.34 -4.21 -15.26
C THR A 248 -4.87 -4.40 -16.67
N THR A 249 -6.19 -4.39 -16.82
CA THR A 249 -6.84 -4.43 -18.14
C THR A 249 -6.50 -3.19 -18.99
N GLU A 250 -6.74 -3.30 -20.30
CA GLU A 250 -6.49 -2.23 -21.26
C GLU A 250 -7.22 -0.93 -20.89
N GLN A 251 -6.70 0.20 -21.39
CA GLN A 251 -7.25 1.54 -21.15
C GLN A 251 -7.23 2.00 -19.68
N THR A 252 -6.51 1.27 -18.81
CA THR A 252 -6.20 1.75 -17.47
C THR A 252 -5.35 3.01 -17.58
N THR A 253 -5.65 4.02 -16.76
CA THR A 253 -5.01 5.33 -16.79
C THR A 253 -4.19 5.58 -15.53
N LEU A 254 -2.95 6.03 -15.68
CA LEU A 254 -2.14 6.49 -14.56
C LEU A 254 -2.46 7.96 -14.23
N SER A 255 -2.94 8.23 -13.01
CA SER A 255 -3.43 9.56 -12.58
C SER A 255 -2.46 10.72 -12.78
N LYS A 256 -1.14 10.49 -12.61
CA LYS A 256 -0.12 11.55 -12.71
C LYS A 256 0.26 11.90 -14.14
N THR A 257 0.23 10.93 -15.05
CA THR A 257 0.66 11.13 -16.45
C THR A 257 -0.51 11.19 -17.42
N ARG A 258 -1.69 10.73 -17.00
CA ARG A 258 -2.89 10.53 -17.82
C ARG A 258 -2.68 9.60 -19.02
N ARG A 259 -1.62 8.79 -19.02
CA ARG A 259 -1.36 7.79 -20.06
C ARG A 259 -2.27 6.58 -19.85
N GLN A 260 -2.86 6.12 -20.94
CA GLN A 260 -3.62 4.89 -21.00
C GLN A 260 -2.73 3.75 -21.46
N ASP A 261 -2.72 2.65 -20.72
CA ASP A 261 -1.97 1.44 -21.02
C ASP A 261 -2.47 0.29 -20.13
N THR A 262 -1.81 -0.86 -20.19
CA THR A 262 -1.80 -1.85 -19.10
C THR A 262 -0.63 -1.56 -18.15
N TYR A 263 -0.81 -1.86 -16.87
CA TYR A 263 0.20 -1.60 -15.85
C TYR A 263 0.39 -2.84 -14.97
N GLY A 264 1.64 -3.21 -14.72
CA GLY A 264 1.95 -4.23 -13.71
C GLY A 264 1.50 -3.77 -12.33
N VAL A 265 0.84 -4.65 -11.57
CA VAL A 265 0.38 -4.38 -10.20
C VAL A 265 0.89 -5.43 -9.20
N VAL A 266 1.26 -6.62 -9.69
CA VAL A 266 1.97 -7.64 -8.92
C VAL A 266 3.19 -8.07 -9.73
N ALA A 267 4.35 -8.14 -9.06
CA ALA A 267 5.58 -8.63 -9.68
C ALA A 267 6.42 -9.41 -8.67
N ARG A 268 7.36 -10.21 -9.18
CA ARG A 268 8.30 -10.99 -8.38
C ARG A 268 9.72 -10.77 -8.87
N SER A 269 10.66 -10.68 -7.93
CA SER A 269 12.10 -10.73 -8.18
C SER A 269 12.73 -11.73 -7.22
N GLY A 270 12.97 -12.96 -7.69
CA GLY A 270 13.54 -14.03 -6.88
C GLY A 270 12.72 -14.33 -5.62
N ASN A 271 13.29 -14.05 -4.44
CA ASN A 271 12.65 -14.27 -3.14
C ASN A 271 11.78 -13.11 -2.66
N VAL A 272 11.49 -12.14 -3.53
CA VAL A 272 10.70 -10.96 -3.22
C VAL A 272 9.47 -10.87 -4.12
N ALA A 273 8.28 -10.80 -3.53
CA ALA A 273 7.04 -10.46 -4.23
C ALA A 273 6.64 -9.02 -3.86
N THR A 274 6.06 -8.29 -4.82
CA THR A 274 5.61 -6.92 -4.62
C THR A 274 4.18 -6.73 -5.14
N VAL A 275 3.38 -6.01 -4.37
CA VAL A 275 1.98 -5.68 -4.69
C VAL A 275 1.80 -4.17 -4.60
N GLY A 276 1.21 -3.58 -5.63
CA GLY A 276 0.92 -2.15 -5.74
C GLY A 276 -0.33 -1.69 -4.98
N ASP A 277 -0.85 -2.51 -4.07
CA ASP A 277 -2.03 -2.23 -3.28
C ASP A 277 -1.99 -3.05 -2.00
N THR A 278 -2.38 -2.45 -0.88
CA THR A 278 -2.49 -3.16 0.38
C THR A 278 -3.93 -3.56 0.69
N SER A 279 -4.92 -2.93 0.03
CA SER A 279 -6.34 -3.16 0.31
C SER A 279 -6.79 -4.57 -0.04
N VAL A 280 -6.08 -5.30 -0.91
CA VAL A 280 -6.38 -6.70 -1.24
C VAL A 280 -6.42 -7.62 -0.01
N PHE A 281 -5.87 -7.20 1.13
CA PHE A 281 -5.95 -7.91 2.42
C PHE A 281 -7.11 -7.46 3.31
N THR A 282 -7.77 -6.34 3.01
CA THR A 282 -8.92 -5.85 3.78
C THR A 282 -10.15 -6.69 3.48
N GLN A 283 -11.06 -6.79 4.46
CA GLN A 283 -12.31 -7.51 4.28
C GLN A 283 -13.16 -7.00 3.11
N GLU A 284 -13.01 -5.73 2.72
CA GLU A 284 -13.75 -5.13 1.60
C GLU A 284 -13.31 -5.65 0.23
N PHE A 285 -12.02 -5.98 0.06
CA PHE A 285 -11.47 -6.38 -1.23
C PHE A 285 -11.01 -7.84 -1.26
N LEU A 286 -10.74 -8.46 -0.12
CA LEU A 286 -10.19 -9.81 -0.03
C LEU A 286 -10.99 -10.84 -0.82
N TYR A 287 -12.32 -10.71 -0.84
CA TYR A 287 -13.21 -11.66 -1.52
C TYR A 287 -13.75 -11.15 -2.85
N ARG A 288 -13.23 -10.04 -3.38
CA ARG A 288 -13.68 -9.51 -4.67
C ARG A 288 -12.95 -10.20 -5.82
N ALA A 289 -13.71 -10.75 -6.77
CA ALA A 289 -13.17 -11.57 -7.85
C ALA A 289 -12.33 -12.71 -7.23
N ASP A 290 -11.10 -12.97 -7.72
CA ASP A 290 -10.23 -14.03 -7.21
C ASP A 290 -9.14 -13.49 -6.28
N ASN A 291 -9.40 -12.39 -5.56
CA ASN A 291 -8.42 -11.80 -4.65
C ASN A 291 -8.03 -12.76 -3.52
N GLU A 292 -8.93 -13.61 -3.04
CA GLU A 292 -8.64 -14.59 -2.00
C GLU A 292 -7.67 -15.67 -2.50
N GLN A 293 -7.74 -16.03 -3.78
CA GLN A 293 -6.79 -16.95 -4.41
C GLN A 293 -5.42 -16.28 -4.55
N LEU A 294 -5.38 -15.03 -5.03
CA LEU A 294 -4.13 -14.27 -5.11
C LEU A 294 -3.48 -14.11 -3.72
N VAL A 295 -4.27 -13.77 -2.71
CA VAL A 295 -3.77 -13.63 -1.34
C VAL A 295 -3.28 -14.97 -0.82
N GLY A 296 -4.03 -16.06 -1.00
CA GLY A 296 -3.60 -17.43 -0.67
C GLY A 296 -2.24 -17.79 -1.27
N ASN A 297 -2.07 -17.53 -2.57
CA ASN A 297 -0.81 -17.73 -3.29
C ASN A 297 0.34 -16.89 -2.73
N LEU A 298 0.08 -15.65 -2.30
CA LEU A 298 1.08 -14.81 -1.63
C LEU A 298 1.47 -15.37 -0.25
N LEU A 299 0.53 -16.00 0.47
CA LEU A 299 0.83 -16.67 1.74
C LEU A 299 1.66 -17.93 1.52
N ASP A 300 1.32 -18.72 0.50
CA ASP A 300 2.10 -19.89 0.09
C ASP A 300 3.51 -19.49 -0.28
N PHE A 301 3.66 -18.41 -1.07
CA PHE A 301 4.96 -17.84 -1.40
C PHE A 301 5.79 -17.51 -0.15
N LEU A 302 5.17 -16.91 0.89
CA LEU A 302 5.87 -16.55 2.14
C LEU A 302 6.42 -17.79 2.87
N VAL A 303 5.66 -18.88 2.93
CA VAL A 303 6.00 -20.03 3.79
C VAL A 303 6.78 -21.13 3.08
N THR A 304 6.73 -21.17 1.75
CA THR A 304 7.47 -22.15 0.92
C THR A 304 8.95 -21.78 0.71
N GLY A 305 9.40 -20.63 1.21
CA GLY A 305 10.81 -20.27 1.24
C GLY A 305 11.66 -21.22 2.09
N GLU A 306 12.84 -21.57 1.59
CA GLU A 306 13.83 -22.37 2.30
C GLU A 306 15.02 -21.48 2.70
N LYS A 307 14.88 -20.74 3.80
CA LYS A 307 15.97 -19.90 4.28
C LYS A 307 17.04 -20.72 4.99
N SER A 308 18.28 -20.63 4.53
CA SER A 308 19.47 -21.10 5.24
C SER A 308 19.78 -20.20 6.44
N PRO A 309 19.72 -20.70 7.70
CA PRO A 309 20.08 -19.89 8.86
C PRO A 309 21.56 -19.48 8.89
N ALA A 310 22.43 -20.24 8.23
CA ALA A 310 23.86 -19.96 8.17
C ALA A 310 24.20 -18.73 7.31
N ASP A 311 23.35 -18.43 6.34
CA ASP A 311 23.54 -17.34 5.37
C ASP A 311 22.69 -16.09 5.72
N ALA A 312 21.88 -16.19 6.78
CA ALA A 312 21.09 -15.08 7.31
C ALA A 312 21.98 -13.93 7.85
N PRO A 313 21.43 -12.71 8.03
CA PRO A 313 22.19 -11.56 8.52
C PRO A 313 22.96 -11.90 9.80
N ARG A 314 24.27 -11.67 9.81
CA ARG A 314 25.09 -12.03 10.97
C ARG A 314 24.81 -11.10 12.16
N PRO A 315 24.88 -11.61 13.39
CA PRO A 315 24.91 -10.74 14.57
C PRO A 315 26.07 -9.74 14.44
N PRO A 316 25.93 -8.52 14.98
CA PRO A 316 27.08 -7.64 15.13
C PRO A 316 28.17 -8.39 15.89
N GLU A 317 29.42 -8.32 15.44
CA GLU A 317 30.54 -8.94 16.14
C GLU A 317 30.57 -8.39 17.56
N SER A 318 30.47 -9.27 18.55
CA SER A 318 30.73 -8.92 19.95
C SER A 318 32.16 -8.41 20.01
N GLY A 319 32.34 -7.09 19.99
CA GLY A 319 33.66 -6.48 20.09
C GLY A 319 34.39 -7.10 21.26
N ASN A 320 35.47 -7.82 20.97
CA ASN A 320 36.39 -8.29 21.98
C ASN A 320 37.02 -7.03 22.60
N SER A 321 36.39 -6.52 23.67
CA SER A 321 36.95 -5.50 24.55
C SER A 321 38.19 -6.10 25.21
N GLY A 322 39.31 -6.09 24.48
CA GLY A 322 40.62 -6.41 25.02
C GLY A 322 40.95 -5.45 26.16
N PRO A 323 41.62 -5.93 27.23
CA PRO A 323 41.89 -5.09 28.40
C PRO A 323 42.81 -3.93 28.02
N GLY A 324 42.33 -2.72 28.29
CA GLY A 324 43.08 -1.48 28.49
C GLY A 324 44.44 -1.35 27.80
N GLY A 325 44.43 -0.87 26.55
CA GLY A 325 45.58 -0.20 25.98
C GLY A 325 45.88 1.06 26.80
N SER A 326 46.95 1.00 27.59
CA SER A 326 47.40 2.08 28.45
C SER A 326 47.73 3.32 27.62
N LEU A 327 47.18 4.47 28.00
CA LEU A 327 47.56 5.78 27.48
C LEU A 327 49.07 6.03 27.74
N PRO A 328 49.88 6.41 26.74
CA PRO A 328 51.23 6.85 26.99
C PRO A 328 51.23 8.29 27.54
N GLY A 329 51.70 8.44 28.77
CA GLY A 329 52.54 9.57 29.20
C GLY A 329 51.88 10.94 29.36
N ALA A 330 51.47 11.26 30.59
CA ALA A 330 51.48 12.63 31.07
C ALA A 330 52.95 13.04 31.36
N GLY A 331 53.54 13.83 30.47
CA GLY A 331 54.83 14.49 30.64
C GLY A 331 54.74 15.93 30.15
N THR A 332 54.46 16.85 31.07
CA THR A 332 54.53 18.29 30.84
C THR A 332 55.98 18.77 30.94
N GLY A 333 56.50 19.39 29.89
CA GLY A 333 57.85 19.96 29.92
C GLY A 333 58.36 20.56 28.62
N SER A 334 57.93 21.81 28.34
CA SER A 334 58.67 22.86 27.63
C SER A 334 59.05 22.68 26.14
N GLY A 335 58.51 23.59 25.32
CA GLY A 335 59.28 24.20 24.22
C GLY A 335 58.80 23.94 22.79
N GLY A 336 58.18 24.96 22.18
CA GLY A 336 58.50 25.33 20.80
C GLY A 336 57.49 25.01 19.69
N VAL A 337 57.03 26.09 19.06
CA VAL A 337 56.65 26.26 17.64
C VAL A 337 55.26 25.75 17.21
N LEU A 338 54.38 26.72 16.92
CA LEU A 338 53.12 26.57 16.16
C LEU A 338 53.42 26.28 14.67
N PRO A 339 52.62 25.42 14.01
CA PRO A 339 52.40 25.50 12.58
C PRO A 339 50.98 25.95 12.21
N SER A 340 50.93 26.67 11.10
CA SER A 340 49.92 27.53 10.48
C SER A 340 48.56 26.92 10.11
N GLU A 341 47.55 27.80 10.04
CA GLU A 341 46.22 27.58 9.43
C GLU A 341 46.31 27.09 7.96
N PRO A 342 45.32 26.31 7.47
CA PRO A 342 45.25 25.89 6.08
C PRO A 342 44.65 26.99 5.17
N ASP A 343 45.26 27.13 3.99
CA ASP A 343 44.97 28.12 2.95
C ASP A 343 43.51 28.13 2.45
N ALA A 344 43.03 29.34 2.18
CA ALA A 344 41.76 29.63 1.54
C ALA A 344 41.81 29.40 0.02
N THR A 345 40.76 28.79 -0.52
CA THR A 345 40.50 28.61 -1.96
C THR A 345 40.44 29.98 -2.69
N PRO A 346 41.12 30.18 -3.83
CA PRO A 346 41.06 31.46 -4.55
C PRO A 346 39.78 31.60 -5.37
N ALA A 347 39.18 32.78 -5.31
CA ALA A 347 38.06 33.23 -6.14
C ALA A 347 38.52 33.57 -7.58
N PRO A 348 37.65 33.45 -8.59
CA PRO A 348 37.99 33.77 -9.97
C PRO A 348 37.94 35.29 -10.24
N ASP A 349 38.94 35.81 -10.95
CA ASP A 349 39.02 37.23 -11.35
C ASP A 349 38.40 37.43 -12.76
N PRO A 350 37.69 38.55 -13.03
CA PRO A 350 36.85 38.72 -14.20
C PRO A 350 37.58 39.54 -15.27
N ASN A 351 38.30 38.89 -16.18
CA ASN A 351 38.49 39.42 -17.53
C ASN A 351 39.18 38.38 -18.42
N GLU A 352 38.41 37.66 -19.22
CA GLU A 352 38.88 37.25 -20.54
C GLU A 352 37.70 37.10 -21.49
N THR A 353 37.67 38.02 -22.44
CA THR A 353 36.75 38.07 -23.57
C THR A 353 37.21 37.04 -24.61
N VAL A 354 36.36 36.08 -24.98
CA VAL A 354 36.51 35.29 -26.21
C VAL A 354 35.11 35.24 -26.84
N MET A 355 34.78 36.24 -27.64
CA MET A 355 34.71 36.16 -29.11
C MET A 355 33.98 34.91 -29.61
N SER A 356 32.72 35.15 -29.99
CA SER A 356 31.93 34.34 -30.89
C SER A 356 32.56 34.32 -32.28
N ASP A 357 32.62 33.16 -32.90
CA ASP A 357 32.60 33.03 -34.36
C ASP A 357 31.54 31.98 -34.73
N GLU A 358 30.92 32.24 -35.89
CA GLU A 358 29.79 31.59 -36.55
C GLU A 358 29.74 30.05 -36.55
#